data_AF-A0A7H9AZG2-F1
#
_entry.id   AF-A0A7H9AZG2-F1
#
_cell.length_a   1.000
_cell.length_b   1.000
_cell.length_c   1.000
_cell.angle_alpha   90.00
_cell.angle_beta   90.00
_cell.angle_gamma   90.00
#
_symmetry.space_group_name_H-M   'P 1'
#
loop_
_entity.id
_entity.type
_entity.pdbx_description
1 polymer ?
#
loop_
_entity_poly.entity_id
_entity_poly.type
_entity_poly.pdbx_seq_one_letter_code
_entity_poly.pdbx_strand_id
1 'polypeptide(L)'
;MPQAVLVINKSGGLIYHRDFEEVEVEVEDRNKPSSNDLLILASTLHSTFAIASQLTPKAIQLQQQPLPNLVPYVPMIDPDNLVPRKKLGSFKGDDYFKEPFQNWNKSGIRSIKTDQFTVYIYQSLTGLKLVAMVSNRSDTINETVVNNLLRRIYCLYSDYVMKDPFYSLEMPIKSELFDTKLRNLVKQL
;
A
#
# COMPACT_ATOMS: atom_id res chain seq x y z
N MET A 1 1.88 -7.03 11.13
CA MET A 1 1.56 -7.30 9.72
C MET A 1 0.30 -6.52 9.31
N PRO A 2 0.17 -6.07 8.05
CA PRO A 2 -1.09 -5.51 7.57
C PRO A 2 -2.21 -6.57 7.58
N GLN A 3 -3.40 -6.18 8.03
CA GLN A 3 -4.60 -7.03 7.99
C GLN A 3 -5.19 -7.11 6.58
N ALA A 4 -5.19 -5.99 5.85
CA ALA A 4 -5.75 -5.92 4.51
C ALA A 4 -4.98 -4.94 3.62
N VAL A 5 -4.98 -5.20 2.31
CA VAL A 5 -4.45 -4.31 1.28
C VAL A 5 -5.55 -4.04 0.25
N LEU A 6 -5.72 -2.77 -0.10
CA LEU A 6 -6.66 -2.30 -1.10
C LEU A 6 -5.92 -1.50 -2.17
N VAL A 7 -6.39 -1.60 -3.41
CA VAL A 7 -5.97 -0.73 -4.50
C VAL A 7 -7.19 0.00 -5.03
N ILE A 8 -7.13 1.33 -4.97
CA ILE A 8 -8.16 2.24 -5.43
C ILE A 8 -7.65 2.93 -6.69
N ASN A 9 -8.46 2.93 -7.74
CA ASN A 9 -8.12 3.56 -9.00
C ASN A 9 -8.09 5.10 -8.89
N LYS A 10 -7.73 5.76 -9.99
CA LYS A 10 -7.66 7.22 -10.05
C LYS A 10 -9.04 7.85 -9.82
N SER A 11 -10.10 7.21 -10.31
CA SER A 11 -11.50 7.61 -10.23
C SER A 11 -12.17 7.32 -8.87
N GLY A 12 -11.48 6.70 -7.91
CA GLY A 12 -12.00 6.38 -6.58
C GLY A 12 -12.70 5.01 -6.45
N GLY A 13 -12.75 4.21 -7.50
CA GLY A 13 -13.26 2.84 -7.48
C GLY A 13 -12.25 1.83 -6.92
N LEU A 14 -12.73 0.87 -6.14
CA LEU A 14 -11.94 -0.27 -5.67
C LEU A 14 -11.66 -1.22 -6.83
N ILE A 15 -10.39 -1.45 -7.14
CA ILE A 15 -9.98 -2.41 -8.18
C ILE A 15 -9.32 -3.66 -7.62
N TYR A 16 -8.92 -3.65 -6.34
CA TYR A 16 -8.34 -4.82 -5.70
C TYR A 16 -8.52 -4.76 -4.20
N HIS A 17 -8.77 -5.91 -3.59
CA HIS A 17 -8.91 -6.08 -2.16
C HIS A 17 -8.40 -7.46 -1.75
N ARG A 18 -7.59 -7.51 -0.70
CA ARG A 18 -7.09 -8.75 -0.13
C ARG A 18 -6.92 -8.62 1.37
N ASP A 19 -7.50 -9.56 2.10
CA ASP A 19 -7.26 -9.77 3.52
C ASP A 19 -6.14 -10.80 3.73
N PHE A 20 -5.33 -10.59 4.77
CA PHE A 20 -4.19 -11.42 5.16
C PHE A 20 -4.32 -12.01 6.57
N GLU A 21 -5.40 -11.70 7.29
CA GLU A 21 -5.69 -12.34 8.57
C GLU A 21 -5.94 -13.83 8.34
N GLU A 22 -5.07 -14.69 8.89
CA GLU A 22 -5.26 -16.14 8.87
C GLU A 22 -6.47 -16.44 9.75
N VAL A 23 -7.47 -17.09 9.16
CA VAL A 23 -8.71 -17.51 9.82
C VAL A 23 -8.36 -18.61 10.81
N GLU A 24 -7.88 -18.25 11.99
CA GLU A 24 -7.98 -19.10 13.16
C GLU A 24 -9.31 -18.78 13.84
N VAL A 25 -10.26 -19.70 13.61
CA VAL A 25 -11.54 -19.93 14.31
C VAL A 25 -12.77 -19.73 13.40
N GLU A 26 -13.41 -20.86 13.14
CA GLU A 26 -14.71 -21.09 12.52
C GLU A 26 -15.86 -20.41 13.30
N VAL A 27 -15.94 -19.09 13.24
CA VAL A 27 -17.19 -18.37 13.50
C VAL A 27 -17.46 -17.56 12.26
N GLU A 28 -18.58 -17.83 11.58
CA GLU A 28 -19.09 -17.00 10.49
C GLU A 28 -19.13 -15.53 10.94
N ASP A 29 -18.09 -14.78 10.56
CA ASP A 29 -17.87 -13.45 11.08
C ASP A 29 -18.84 -12.50 10.38
N ARG A 30 -20.04 -12.34 10.97
CA ARG A 30 -21.07 -11.38 10.52
C ARG A 30 -20.56 -9.93 10.47
N ASN A 31 -19.34 -9.68 10.95
CA ASN A 31 -18.67 -8.39 10.95
C ASN A 31 -17.68 -8.20 9.80
N LYS A 32 -17.44 -9.20 8.94
CA LYS A 32 -16.60 -8.99 7.75
C LYS A 32 -17.35 -8.10 6.75
N PRO A 33 -16.76 -6.97 6.30
CA PRO A 33 -17.45 -6.07 5.38
C PRO A 33 -17.75 -6.77 4.06
N SER A 34 -18.96 -6.52 3.52
CA SER A 34 -19.33 -7.06 2.22
C SER A 34 -18.53 -6.40 1.10
N SER A 35 -18.50 -7.01 -0.08
CA SER A 35 -17.87 -6.41 -1.26
C SER A 35 -18.42 -5.01 -1.58
N ASN A 36 -19.70 -4.78 -1.31
CA ASN A 36 -20.34 -3.48 -1.52
C ASN A 36 -19.85 -2.44 -0.50
N ASP A 37 -19.69 -2.83 0.76
CA ASP A 37 -19.18 -1.94 1.80
C ASP A 37 -17.74 -1.52 1.51
N LEU A 38 -16.93 -2.43 0.97
CA LEU A 38 -15.56 -2.12 0.54
C LEU A 38 -15.52 -1.16 -0.65
N LEU A 39 -16.46 -1.28 -1.59
CA LEU A 39 -16.61 -0.32 -2.70
C LEU A 39 -16.98 1.08 -2.19
N ILE A 40 -17.90 1.14 -1.23
CA ILE A 40 -18.30 2.39 -0.57
C ILE A 40 -17.12 2.97 0.22
N LEU A 41 -16.37 2.14 0.95
CA LEU A 41 -15.20 2.55 1.72
C LEU A 41 -14.12 3.13 0.80
N ALA A 42 -13.81 2.48 -0.33
CA ALA A 42 -12.85 3.00 -1.30
C ALA A 42 -13.26 4.38 -1.85
N SER A 43 -14.53 4.53 -2.21
CA SER A 43 -15.09 5.79 -2.73
C SER A 43 -15.09 6.90 -1.67
N THR A 44 -15.35 6.52 -0.42
CA THR A 44 -15.32 7.43 0.73
C THR A 44 -13.90 7.90 0.99
N LEU A 45 -12.93 6.97 1.10
CA LEU A 45 -11.51 7.31 1.25
C LEU A 45 -11.01 8.21 0.14
N HIS A 46 -11.44 7.97 -1.11
CA HIS A 46 -11.10 8.84 -2.23
C HIS A 46 -11.63 10.27 -2.04
N SER A 47 -12.89 10.40 -1.63
CA SER A 47 -13.51 11.69 -1.35
C SER A 47 -12.84 12.40 -0.17
N THR A 48 -12.59 11.70 0.93
CA THR A 48 -11.90 12.27 2.10
C THR A 48 -10.49 12.72 1.73
N PHE A 49 -9.78 11.94 0.91
CA PHE A 49 -8.46 12.29 0.39
C PHE A 49 -8.50 13.62 -0.38
N ALA A 50 -9.50 13.81 -1.25
CA ALA A 50 -9.68 15.04 -2.01
C ALA A 50 -10.02 16.23 -1.10
N ILE A 51 -10.91 16.05 -0.13
CA ILE A 51 -11.29 17.11 0.83
C ILE A 51 -10.10 17.55 1.66
N ALA A 52 -9.34 16.60 2.23
CA ALA A 52 -8.14 16.91 3.02
C ALA A 52 -7.10 17.72 2.22
N SER A 53 -6.97 17.41 0.92
CA SER A 53 -6.06 18.14 0.04
C SER A 53 -6.42 19.62 -0.14
N GLN A 54 -7.72 19.96 -0.03
CA GLN A 54 -8.23 21.33 -0.10
C GLN A 54 -8.24 22.03 1.27
N LEU A 55 -8.48 21.27 2.34
CA LEU A 55 -8.51 21.78 3.72
C LEU A 55 -7.10 22.13 4.24
N THR A 56 -6.05 21.63 3.58
CA THR A 56 -4.66 21.84 3.99
C THR A 56 -4.35 23.34 4.15
N PRO A 57 -3.98 23.82 5.36
CA PRO A 57 -3.78 25.23 5.63
C PRO A 57 -2.76 25.89 4.69
N LYS A 58 -3.06 27.12 4.24
CA LYS A 58 -2.13 27.92 3.41
C LYS A 58 -0.77 28.13 4.06
N ALA A 59 -0.70 28.19 5.39
CA ALA A 59 0.56 28.29 6.13
C ALA A 59 1.49 27.09 5.84
N ILE A 60 0.95 25.88 5.78
CA ILE A 60 1.72 24.66 5.41
C ILE A 60 2.12 24.73 3.93
N GLN A 61 1.23 25.19 3.04
CA GLN A 61 1.53 25.33 1.62
C GLN A 61 2.67 26.33 1.35
N LEU A 62 2.71 27.43 2.11
CA LEU A 62 3.73 28.48 2.01
C LEU A 62 5.04 28.09 2.72
N GLN A 63 4.97 27.25 3.77
CA GLN A 63 6.13 26.74 4.51
C GLN A 63 6.81 25.53 3.87
N GLN A 64 6.36 25.04 2.70
CA GLN A 64 7.08 24.00 1.95
C GLN A 64 8.40 24.58 1.41
N GLN A 65 9.38 24.78 2.30
CA GLN A 65 10.78 24.67 1.95
C GLN A 65 11.01 23.29 1.31
N PRO A 66 11.96 23.14 0.38
CA PRO A 66 12.18 21.91 -0.38
C PRO A 66 12.86 20.84 0.49
N LEU A 67 12.38 20.59 1.70
CA LEU A 67 12.66 19.33 2.38
C LEU A 67 12.04 18.26 1.49
N PRO A 68 12.85 17.38 0.87
CA PRO A 68 12.31 16.36 0.01
C PRO A 68 11.39 15.52 0.90
N ASN A 69 10.15 15.27 0.46
CA ASN A 69 9.25 14.28 1.07
C ASN A 69 9.87 12.89 0.89
N LEU A 70 11.05 12.66 1.45
CA LEU A 70 11.90 11.52 1.21
C LEU A 70 11.62 10.51 2.31
N VAL A 71 11.02 9.39 1.95
CA VAL A 71 10.85 8.26 2.84
C VAL A 71 12.17 7.49 2.84
N PRO A 72 12.82 7.30 4.01
CA PRO A 72 14.04 6.52 4.08
C PRO A 72 13.76 5.09 3.62
N TYR A 73 14.69 4.52 2.86
CA TYR A 73 14.63 3.11 2.55
C TYR A 73 14.89 2.32 3.82
N VAL A 74 13.97 1.41 4.13
CA VAL A 74 14.16 0.44 5.20
C VAL A 74 14.31 -0.91 4.53
N PRO A 75 15.47 -1.58 4.63
CA PRO A 75 15.60 -2.96 4.22
C PRO A 75 14.73 -3.78 5.17
N MET A 76 13.56 -4.23 4.70
CA MET A 76 12.79 -5.20 5.47
C MET A 76 13.43 -6.57 5.26
N ILE A 77 13.85 -7.12 6.40
CA ILE A 77 14.49 -8.39 6.68
C ILE A 77 14.19 -9.45 5.62
N ASP A 78 15.17 -9.74 4.75
CA ASP A 78 15.29 -11.10 4.22
C ASP A 78 15.80 -11.97 5.39
N PRO A 79 15.02 -12.93 5.93
CA PRO A 79 15.55 -13.89 6.90
C PRO A 79 16.69 -14.74 6.31
N ASP A 80 16.90 -14.70 4.99
CA ASP A 80 17.91 -15.43 4.24
C ASP A 80 19.26 -14.69 4.06
N ASN A 81 19.40 -13.45 4.53
CA ASN A 81 20.64 -12.66 4.34
C ASN A 81 21.82 -13.10 5.23
N LEU A 82 21.75 -14.24 5.91
CA LEU A 82 22.91 -14.91 6.52
C LEU A 82 23.74 -15.71 5.49
N VAL A 83 23.22 -15.90 4.27
CA VAL A 83 23.98 -16.55 3.18
C VAL A 83 24.24 -15.50 2.09
N PRO A 84 25.51 -15.20 1.74
CA PRO A 84 25.80 -14.30 0.64
C PRO A 84 25.31 -14.93 -0.66
N ARG A 85 24.12 -14.53 -1.12
CA ARG A 85 23.62 -14.94 -2.44
C ARG A 85 24.58 -14.38 -3.49
N LYS A 86 25.18 -15.30 -4.25
CA LYS A 86 26.00 -14.99 -5.42
C LYS A 86 25.18 -14.04 -6.31
N LYS A 87 25.70 -12.82 -6.54
CA LYS A 87 25.13 -11.83 -7.48
C LYS A 87 24.95 -12.49 -8.86
N LEU A 88 23.81 -13.14 -9.08
CA LEU A 88 23.31 -13.35 -10.43
C LEU A 88 22.94 -11.97 -10.93
N GLY A 89 23.45 -11.58 -12.09
CA GLY A 89 23.34 -10.23 -12.69
C GLY A 89 21.92 -9.81 -13.08
N SER A 90 20.93 -10.04 -12.22
CA SER A 90 19.62 -9.43 -12.31
C SER A 90 19.77 -7.92 -12.09
N PHE A 91 19.37 -7.15 -13.09
CA PHE A 91 19.31 -5.68 -13.03
C PHE A 91 18.39 -5.18 -11.91
N LYS A 92 17.45 -6.01 -11.45
CA LYS A 92 16.62 -5.75 -10.27
C LYS A 92 17.39 -6.17 -9.02
N GLY A 93 17.63 -5.21 -8.11
CA GLY A 93 18.16 -5.51 -6.77
C GLY A 93 17.23 -6.44 -6.00
N ASP A 94 17.77 -7.08 -4.96
CA ASP A 94 17.10 -8.13 -4.15
C ASP A 94 15.72 -7.69 -3.62
N ASP A 95 15.56 -6.38 -3.39
CA ASP A 95 14.36 -5.77 -2.82
C ASP A 95 13.69 -4.70 -3.73
N TYR A 96 13.87 -4.79 -5.06
CA TYR A 96 13.48 -3.78 -6.07
C TYR A 96 14.16 -2.41 -5.94
N PHE A 97 14.46 -1.95 -4.73
CA PHE A 97 15.04 -0.65 -4.40
C PHE A 97 16.12 -0.80 -3.32
N LYS A 98 17.10 0.11 -3.33
CA LYS A 98 18.14 0.21 -2.28
C LYS A 98 18.33 1.66 -1.80
N GLU A 99 17.48 2.56 -2.27
CA GLU A 99 17.60 4.00 -2.11
C GLU A 99 16.30 4.60 -1.55
N PRO A 100 16.42 5.66 -0.73
CA PRO A 100 15.26 6.39 -0.21
C PRO A 100 14.47 7.01 -1.38
N PHE A 101 13.18 7.27 -1.18
CA PHE A 101 12.31 7.69 -2.27
C PHE A 101 11.38 8.83 -1.94
N GLN A 102 11.02 9.56 -2.98
CA GLN A 102 10.09 10.66 -2.85
C GLN A 102 8.64 10.15 -2.74
N ASN A 103 7.97 10.53 -1.65
CA ASN A 103 6.53 10.42 -1.51
C ASN A 103 5.85 11.53 -2.32
N TRP A 104 4.98 11.11 -3.23
CA TRP A 104 4.27 12.00 -4.16
C TRP A 104 3.04 12.67 -3.53
N ASN A 105 2.53 12.14 -2.42
CA ASN A 105 1.41 12.73 -1.71
C ASN A 105 1.85 13.96 -0.89
N LYS A 106 1.63 15.16 -1.42
CA LYS A 106 2.01 16.43 -0.78
C LYS A 106 0.94 17.05 0.13
N SER A 107 -0.35 16.73 -0.07
CA SER A 107 -1.47 17.46 0.56
C SER A 107 -2.63 16.55 0.99
N GLY A 108 -2.77 15.37 0.41
CA GLY A 108 -3.86 14.45 0.75
C GLY A 108 -3.56 13.64 2.00
N ILE A 109 -4.55 12.84 2.41
CA ILE A 109 -4.46 11.98 3.59
C ILE A 109 -3.32 10.97 3.42
N ARG A 110 -2.45 10.88 4.42
CA ARG A 110 -1.34 9.91 4.46
C ARG A 110 -1.65 8.72 5.36
N SER A 111 -2.23 8.97 6.52
CA SER A 111 -2.65 7.94 7.46
C SER A 111 -3.89 8.35 8.24
N ILE A 112 -4.68 7.36 8.63
CA ILE A 112 -5.87 7.51 9.50
C ILE A 112 -5.67 6.51 10.64
N LYS A 113 -5.56 7.01 11.86
CA LYS A 113 -5.37 6.17 13.06
C LYS A 113 -6.69 6.08 13.81
N THR A 114 -7.15 4.86 14.07
CA THR A 114 -8.26 4.57 14.99
C THR A 114 -7.72 3.80 16.20
N ASP A 115 -8.60 3.49 17.15
CA ASP A 115 -8.30 2.64 18.30
C ASP A 115 -7.95 1.21 17.89
N GLN A 116 -8.67 0.66 16.90
CA GLN A 116 -8.53 -0.72 16.46
C GLN A 116 -7.48 -0.90 15.36
N PHE A 117 -7.39 0.03 14.40
CA PHE A 117 -6.54 -0.11 13.23
C PHE A 117 -6.00 1.23 12.74
N THR A 118 -4.93 1.17 11.95
CA THR A 118 -4.40 2.32 11.23
C THR A 118 -4.43 2.04 9.74
N VAL A 119 -4.99 2.98 8.98
CA VAL A 119 -5.02 2.96 7.52
C VAL A 119 -3.89 3.83 7.01
N TYR A 120 -2.99 3.27 6.20
CA TYR A 120 -1.94 4.00 5.50
C TYR A 120 -2.29 4.11 4.02
N ILE A 121 -2.11 5.29 3.45
CA ILE A 121 -2.47 5.61 2.07
C ILE A 121 -1.23 6.09 1.33
N TYR A 122 -0.83 5.33 0.32
CA TYR A 122 0.21 5.69 -0.63
C TYR A 122 -0.43 6.07 -1.96
N GLN A 123 -0.19 7.31 -2.41
CA GLN A 123 -0.59 7.77 -3.75
C GLN A 123 0.61 7.73 -4.69
N SER A 124 0.43 7.08 -5.84
CA SER A 124 1.37 7.13 -6.96
C SER A 124 1.18 8.39 -7.82
N LEU A 125 2.21 8.75 -8.61
CA LEU A 125 2.13 9.88 -9.54
C LEU A 125 1.02 9.71 -10.59
N THR A 126 0.69 8.47 -10.96
CA THR A 126 -0.39 8.17 -11.93
C THR A 126 -1.79 8.34 -11.33
N GLY A 127 -1.91 8.55 -10.02
CA GLY A 127 -3.17 8.76 -9.31
C GLY A 127 -3.78 7.52 -8.66
N LEU A 128 -3.13 6.36 -8.81
CA LEU A 128 -3.47 5.12 -8.09
C LEU A 128 -3.21 5.29 -6.59
N LYS A 129 -4.11 4.80 -5.75
CA LYS A 129 -3.99 4.85 -4.29
C LYS A 129 -3.92 3.44 -3.75
N LEU A 130 -2.78 3.10 -3.15
CA LEU A 130 -2.59 1.85 -2.43
C LEU A 130 -2.85 2.10 -0.96
N VAL A 131 -3.71 1.28 -0.36
CA VAL A 131 -4.14 1.42 1.02
C VAL A 131 -3.76 0.15 1.77
N ALA A 132 -3.08 0.29 2.89
CA ALA A 132 -2.81 -0.81 3.82
C ALA A 132 -3.52 -0.55 5.13
N MET A 133 -4.32 -1.51 5.58
CA MET A 133 -4.93 -1.51 6.91
C MET A 133 -4.05 -2.35 7.84
N VAL A 134 -3.65 -1.78 8.96
CA VAL A 134 -2.74 -2.38 9.93
C VAL A 134 -3.43 -2.41 11.28
N SER A 135 -3.51 -3.57 11.92
CA SER A 135 -4.08 -3.69 13.26
C SER A 135 -3.22 -2.94 14.28
N ASN A 136 -3.85 -2.25 15.24
CA ASN A 136 -3.15 -1.55 16.31
C ASN A 136 -2.72 -2.49 17.47
N ARG A 137 -2.89 -3.81 17.32
CA ARG A 137 -2.48 -4.81 18.34
C ARG A 137 -0.97 -4.87 18.56
N SER A 138 -0.19 -4.36 17.60
CA SER A 138 1.27 -4.26 17.69
C SER A 138 1.71 -2.81 17.50
N ASP A 139 1.98 -2.11 18.60
CA ASP A 139 2.37 -0.68 18.67
C ASP A 139 3.74 -0.33 18.01
N THR A 140 4.36 -1.27 17.29
CA THR A 140 5.76 -1.18 16.81
C THR A 140 5.92 -1.00 15.30
N ILE A 141 4.83 -0.84 14.54
CA ILE A 141 4.95 -0.68 13.10
C ILE A 141 5.26 0.78 12.74
N ASN A 142 6.52 1.02 12.40
CA ASN A 142 6.99 2.32 11.91
C ASN A 142 6.29 2.69 10.58
N GLU A 143 5.82 3.92 10.46
CA GLU A 143 5.21 4.45 9.23
C GLU A 143 6.15 4.30 8.01
N THR A 144 7.46 4.39 8.22
CA THR A 144 8.48 4.19 7.19
C THR A 144 8.44 2.78 6.60
N VAL A 145 8.23 1.75 7.42
CA VAL A 145 8.13 0.35 7.00
C VAL A 145 6.91 0.16 6.10
N VAL A 146 5.75 0.66 6.53
CA VAL A 146 4.50 0.51 5.76
C VAL A 146 4.59 1.26 4.43
N ASN A 147 5.20 2.44 4.40
CA ASN A 147 5.43 3.18 3.16
C ASN A 147 6.34 2.43 2.18
N ASN A 148 7.40 1.77 2.67
CA ASN A 148 8.26 0.93 1.83
C ASN A 148 7.50 -0.31 1.31
N LEU A 149 6.68 -0.95 2.15
CA LEU A 149 5.80 -2.05 1.72
C LEU A 149 4.85 -1.60 0.59
N LEU A 150 4.11 -0.51 0.79
CA LEU A 150 3.17 0.02 -0.21
C LEU A 150 3.87 0.35 -1.53
N ARG A 151 5.10 0.86 -1.48
CA ARG A 151 5.92 1.08 -2.69
C ARG A 151 6.28 -0.23 -3.39
N ARG A 152 6.64 -1.29 -2.67
CA ARG A 152 6.91 -2.62 -3.27
C ARG A 152 5.65 -3.21 -3.89
N ILE A 153 4.49 -3.06 -3.24
CA ILE A 153 3.20 -3.49 -3.79
C ILE A 153 2.90 -2.74 -5.09
N TYR A 154 3.20 -1.44 -5.16
CA TYR A 154 3.09 -0.67 -6.40
C TYR A 154 3.97 -1.22 -7.53
N CYS A 155 5.19 -1.68 -7.22
CA CYS A 155 6.05 -2.32 -8.22
C CYS A 155 5.52 -3.68 -8.68
N LEU A 156 4.99 -4.50 -7.75
CA LEU A 156 4.30 -5.74 -8.10
C LEU A 156 3.10 -5.46 -9.03
N TYR A 157 2.34 -4.41 -8.75
CA TYR A 157 1.25 -3.97 -9.62
C TYR A 157 1.77 -3.60 -11.03
N SER A 158 2.86 -2.84 -11.13
CA SER A 158 3.46 -2.50 -12.43
C SER A 158 4.00 -3.71 -13.19
N ASP A 159 4.53 -4.73 -12.51
CA ASP A 159 5.10 -5.91 -13.17
C ASP A 159 4.04 -6.94 -13.59
N TYR A 160 3.01 -7.19 -12.77
CA TYR A 160 2.06 -8.27 -13.00
C TYR A 160 0.71 -7.81 -13.55
N VAL A 161 0.33 -6.55 -13.32
CA VAL A 161 -0.97 -6.02 -13.75
C VAL A 161 -0.80 -5.13 -14.97
N MET A 162 0.15 -4.20 -14.97
CA MET A 162 0.37 -3.30 -16.12
C MET A 162 1.04 -3.97 -17.32
N LYS A 163 1.71 -5.12 -17.12
CA LYS A 163 2.33 -5.89 -18.21
C LYS A 163 1.42 -6.97 -18.77
N ASP A 164 0.26 -7.19 -18.17
CA ASP A 164 -0.72 -8.14 -18.71
C ASP A 164 -1.43 -7.50 -19.91
N PRO A 165 -1.25 -8.02 -21.14
CA PRO A 165 -1.84 -7.43 -22.34
C PRO A 165 -3.38 -7.52 -22.35
N PHE A 166 -3.98 -8.36 -21.50
CA PHE A 166 -5.43 -8.52 -21.40
C PHE A 166 -6.04 -7.70 -20.25
N TYR A 167 -5.22 -6.98 -19.48
CA TYR A 167 -5.72 -6.16 -18.40
C TYR A 167 -6.20 -4.80 -18.90
N SER A 168 -7.50 -4.55 -18.77
CA SER A 168 -8.10 -3.24 -18.97
C SER A 168 -7.91 -2.37 -17.73
N LEU A 169 -7.44 -1.14 -17.92
CA LEU A 169 -7.29 -0.16 -16.84
C LEU A 169 -8.62 0.11 -16.15
N GLU A 170 -8.54 0.46 -14.86
CA GLU A 170 -9.67 0.80 -13.98
C GLU A 170 -10.65 -0.35 -13.68
N MET A 171 -10.41 -1.55 -14.21
CA MET A 171 -11.19 -2.76 -13.92
C MET A 171 -10.59 -3.54 -12.73
N PRO A 172 -11.41 -4.37 -12.05
CA PRO A 172 -10.93 -5.22 -10.97
C PRO A 172 -9.79 -6.14 -11.41
N ILE A 173 -8.73 -6.20 -10.61
CA ILE A 173 -7.54 -7.02 -10.84
C ILE A 173 -7.87 -8.46 -10.46
N LYS A 174 -7.75 -9.38 -11.43
CA LYS A 174 -8.01 -10.83 -11.26
C LYS A 174 -6.75 -11.69 -11.43
N SER A 175 -5.57 -11.08 -11.40
CA SER A 175 -4.30 -11.78 -11.62
C SER A 175 -3.89 -12.61 -10.40
N GLU A 176 -3.93 -13.94 -10.54
CA GLU A 176 -3.51 -14.89 -9.49
C GLU A 176 -2.01 -14.78 -9.16
N LEU A 177 -1.19 -14.43 -10.17
CA LEU A 177 0.25 -14.21 -9.99
C LEU A 177 0.51 -13.01 -9.07
N PHE A 178 -0.24 -11.92 -9.27
CA PHE A 178 -0.18 -10.75 -8.40
C PHE A 178 -0.58 -11.12 -6.97
N ASP A 179 -1.68 -11.86 -6.79
CA ASP A 179 -2.13 -12.33 -5.48
C ASP A 179 -1.08 -13.15 -4.74
N THR A 180 -0.49 -14.13 -5.44
CA THR A 180 0.50 -15.04 -4.85
C THR A 180 1.74 -14.27 -4.41
N LYS A 181 2.23 -13.36 -5.24
CA LYS A 181 3.41 -12.53 -4.92
C LYS A 181 3.12 -11.54 -3.80
N LEU A 182 1.93 -10.95 -3.77
CA LEU A 182 1.53 -10.05 -2.70
C LEU A 182 1.44 -10.77 -1.35
N ARG A 183 0.84 -11.97 -1.30
CA ARG A 183 0.79 -12.78 -0.08
C ARG A 183 2.19 -13.12 0.42
N ASN A 184 3.08 -13.54 -0.47
CA ASN A 184 4.46 -13.85 -0.09
C ASN A 184 5.19 -12.61 0.45
N LEU A 185 4.98 -11.45 -0.16
CA LEU A 185 5.56 -10.19 0.29
C LEU A 185 5.06 -9.80 1.69
N VAL A 186 3.76 -9.92 1.95
CA VAL A 186 3.19 -9.61 3.27
C VAL A 186 3.66 -10.61 4.33
N LYS A 187 3.78 -11.90 3.99
CA LYS A 187 4.30 -12.94 4.91
C LYS A 187 5.76 -12.74 5.31
N GLN A 188 6.56 -12.09 4.47
CA GLN A 188 7.96 -11.80 4.75
C GLN A 188 8.16 -10.65 5.75
N LEU A 189 7.09 -9.92 6.10
CA LEU A 189 7.16 -8.63 6.77
C LEU A 189 6.68 -8.69 8.22
#